data_AF-A0A138AEC0-F1
#
_entry.id   AF-A0A138AEC0-F1
#
_cell.length_a   1.000
_cell.length_b   1.000
_cell.length_c   1.000
_cell.angle_alpha   90.00
_cell.angle_beta   90.00
_cell.angle_gamma   90.00
#
_symmetry.space_group_name_H-M   'P 1'
#
loop_
_entity.id
_entity.type
_entity.pdbx_description
1 polymer ?
#
loop_
_entity_poly.entity_id
_entity_poly.type
_entity_poly.pdbx_seq_one_letter_code
_entity_poly.pdbx_strand_id
1 'polypeptide(L)'
;MDDVRVYLRDLRSKEWIRYTAEEWITQYYARIEDALCEYRDTFGGSLGLTGTIESGRLTVCDANDKVVLDFDWRTEAVDSTANGASRSWR
;
A
#
# COMPACT_ATOMS: atom_id res chain seq x y z
N MET A 1 -1.57 -25.05 1.73
CA MET A 1 -2.39 -23.85 1.86
C MET A 1 -1.46 -22.71 1.51
N ASP A 2 -1.75 -21.98 0.43
CA ASP A 2 -0.94 -20.84 0.02
C ASP A 2 -1.15 -19.72 1.04
N ASP A 3 -0.05 -19.16 1.53
CA ASP A 3 -0.09 -18.11 2.52
C ASP A 3 -0.12 -16.77 1.77
N VAL A 4 -1.19 -15.98 1.92
CA VAL A 4 -1.31 -14.71 1.20
C VAL A 4 -0.59 -13.62 1.98
N ARG A 5 0.28 -12.88 1.29
CA ARG A 5 0.97 -11.71 1.82
C ARG A 5 0.59 -10.48 1.04
N VAL A 6 0.45 -9.36 1.74
CA VAL A 6 0.26 -8.05 1.12
C VAL A 6 1.54 -7.25 1.29
N TYR A 7 2.04 -6.76 0.17
CA TYR A 7 3.19 -5.89 0.10
C TYR A 7 2.69 -4.49 -0.19
N LEU A 8 2.80 -3.62 0.80
CA LEU A 8 2.55 -2.19 0.64
C LEU A 8 3.89 -1.48 0.53
N ARG A 9 4.02 -0.56 -0.42
CA ARG A 9 5.19 0.29 -0.56
C ARG A 9 4.79 1.74 -0.44
N ASP A 10 5.57 2.47 0.35
CA ASP A 10 5.58 3.93 0.33
C ASP A 10 6.46 4.38 -0.84
N LEU A 11 5.86 5.06 -1.81
CA LEU A 11 6.55 5.51 -3.01
C LEU A 11 7.40 6.75 -2.76
N ARG A 12 7.16 7.50 -1.68
CA ARG A 12 7.95 8.66 -1.26
C ARG A 12 9.22 8.22 -0.55
N SER A 13 9.11 7.33 0.43
CA SER A 13 10.26 6.84 1.21
C SER A 13 10.96 5.62 0.58
N LYS A 14 10.30 4.92 -0.35
CA LYS A 14 10.71 3.62 -0.92
C LYS A 14 10.70 2.47 0.09
N GLU A 15 10.09 2.66 1.25
CA GLU A 15 9.96 1.63 2.26
C GLU A 15 8.87 0.62 1.90
N TRP A 16 9.10 -0.63 2.30
CA TRP A 16 8.17 -1.73 2.13
C TRP A 16 7.66 -2.21 3.47
N ILE A 17 6.34 -2.38 3.56
CA ILE A 17 5.64 -2.92 4.71
C ILE A 17 4.93 -4.19 4.24
N ARG A 18 4.99 -5.22 5.07
CA ARG A 18 4.40 -6.52 4.78
C ARG A 18 3.31 -6.80 5.79
N TYR A 19 2.17 -7.25 5.30
CA TYR A 19 1.05 -7.69 6.11
C TYR A 19 0.68 -9.13 5.76
N THR A 20 0.20 -9.85 6.75
CA THR A 20 -0.62 -11.05 6.54
C THR A 20 -1.98 -10.64 5.96
N ALA A 21 -2.71 -11.60 5.38
CA ALA A 21 -4.07 -11.34 4.91
C ALA A 21 -5.02 -10.89 6.03
N GLU A 22 -4.86 -11.42 7.25
CA GLU A 22 -5.67 -11.05 8.42
C GLU A 22 -5.42 -9.62 8.88
N GLU A 23 -4.16 -9.17 8.88
CA GLU A 23 -3.82 -7.79 9.24
C GLU A 23 -4.27 -6.79 8.17
N TRP A 24 -4.26 -7.21 6.90
CA TRP A 24 -4.41 -6.29 5.78
C TRP A 24 -5.75 -5.56 5.77
N ILE A 25 -6.87 -6.23 6.04
CA ILE A 25 -8.18 -5.56 5.99
C ILE A 25 -8.23 -4.38 6.96
N THR A 26 -7.77 -4.57 8.20
CA THR A 26 -7.73 -3.50 9.19
C THR A 26 -6.79 -2.37 8.75
N GLN A 27 -5.63 -2.73 8.22
CA GLN A 27 -4.62 -1.76 7.77
C GLN A 27 -5.08 -0.99 6.53
N TYR A 28 -5.78 -1.63 5.59
CA TYR A 28 -6.35 -1.00 4.41
C TYR A 28 -7.27 0.18 4.79
N TYR A 29 -8.22 -0.05 5.70
CA TYR A 29 -9.11 1.01 6.16
C TYR A 29 -8.38 2.10 6.93
N ALA A 30 -7.44 1.75 7.80
CA ALA A 30 -6.63 2.72 8.53
C ALA A 30 -5.84 3.63 7.58
N ARG A 31 -5.21 3.08 6.53
CA ARG A 31 -4.47 3.88 5.54
C ARG A 31 -5.38 4.79 4.72
N ILE A 32 -6.60 4.36 4.41
CA ILE A 32 -7.59 5.21 3.74
C ILE A 32 -8.03 6.35 4.65
N GLU A 33 -8.29 6.06 5.92
CA GLU A 33 -8.63 7.08 6.92
C GLU A 33 -7.52 8.11 7.09
N ASP A 34 -6.27 7.65 7.22
CA ASP A 34 -5.08 8.52 7.28
C ASP A 34 -4.99 9.41 6.04
N ALA A 35 -5.17 8.85 4.84
CA ALA A 35 -5.13 9.63 3.60
C ALA A 35 -6.28 10.64 3.49
N LEU A 36 -7.46 10.33 3.99
CA LEU A 36 -8.58 11.29 4.05
C LEU A 36 -8.28 12.43 5.02
N CYS A 37 -7.62 12.14 6.15
CA CYS A 37 -7.19 13.17 7.10
C CYS A 37 -6.11 14.07 6.49
N GLU A 38 -5.09 13.49 5.85
CA GLU A 38 -4.08 14.25 5.12
C GLU A 38 -4.70 15.09 4.01
N TYR A 39 -5.61 14.51 3.20
CA TYR A 39 -6.30 15.22 2.13
C TYR A 39 -7.11 16.41 2.64
N ARG A 40 -7.86 16.24 3.74
CA ARG A 40 -8.60 17.34 4.37
C ARG A 40 -7.68 18.54 4.68
N ASP A 41 -6.46 18.27 5.13
CA ASP A 41 -5.52 19.28 5.57
C ASP A 41 -4.76 19.94 4.39
N THR A 42 -4.98 19.50 3.14
CA THR A 42 -4.39 20.10 1.94
C THR A 42 -5.08 21.39 1.45
N PHE A 43 -6.32 21.66 1.86
CA PHE A 43 -7.12 22.82 1.46
C PHE A 43 -7.15 23.10 -0.07
N GLY A 44 -7.54 22.10 -0.86
CA GLY A 44 -7.67 22.23 -2.32
C GLY A 44 -6.72 21.37 -3.13
N GLY A 45 -6.07 20.39 -2.48
CA GLY A 45 -5.33 19.32 -3.15
C GLY A 45 -6.22 18.28 -3.81
N SER A 46 -5.68 17.09 -4.03
CA SER A 46 -6.40 15.97 -4.63
C SER A 46 -6.11 14.65 -3.92
N LEU A 47 -7.08 13.73 -3.97
CA LEU A 47 -6.95 12.36 -3.51
C LEU A 47 -7.33 11.41 -4.64
N GLY A 48 -6.45 10.46 -4.94
CA GLY A 48 -6.67 9.38 -5.89
C GLY A 48 -6.59 8.04 -5.20
N LEU A 49 -7.65 7.24 -5.30
CA LEU A 49 -7.68 5.83 -4.89
C LEU A 49 -8.06 4.99 -6.11
N THR A 50 -7.21 4.02 -6.46
CA THR A 50 -7.39 3.17 -7.65
C THR A 50 -7.11 1.71 -7.34
N GLY A 51 -7.72 0.81 -8.12
CA GLY A 51 -7.55 -0.64 -7.99
C GLY A 51 -8.59 -1.29 -7.07
N THR A 52 -8.20 -2.39 -6.44
CA THR A 52 -9.00 -3.18 -5.51
C THR A 52 -8.32 -3.29 -4.14
N ILE A 53 -8.99 -3.91 -3.18
CA ILE A 53 -8.40 -4.16 -1.85
C ILE A 53 -7.13 -5.01 -1.97
N GLU A 54 -7.07 -5.92 -2.95
CA GLU A 54 -5.95 -6.83 -3.17
C GLU A 54 -4.77 -6.17 -3.91
N SER A 55 -5.05 -5.22 -4.80
CA SER A 55 -4.00 -4.48 -5.50
C SER A 55 -4.48 -3.11 -5.93
N GLY A 56 -3.77 -2.07 -5.54
CA GLY A 56 -4.16 -0.71 -5.83
C GLY A 56 -3.10 0.32 -5.49
N ARG A 57 -3.50 1.58 -5.60
CA ARG A 57 -2.68 2.74 -5.28
C ARG A 57 -3.53 3.85 -4.66
N LEU A 58 -2.97 4.50 -3.67
CA LEU A 58 -3.53 5.64 -2.95
C LEU A 58 -2.53 6.78 -2.98
N THR A 59 -2.93 7.92 -3.53
CA THR A 59 -2.09 9.11 -3.66
C THR A 59 -2.85 10.33 -3.16
N VAL A 60 -2.18 11.17 -2.39
CA VAL A 60 -2.68 12.49 -1.98
C VAL A 60 -1.67 13.55 -2.42
N CYS A 61 -2.17 14.59 -3.07
CA CYS A 61 -1.41 15.76 -3.47
C CYS A 61 -1.95 17.01 -2.76
N ASP A 62 -1.07 17.96 -2.44
CA ASP A 62 -1.47 19.28 -1.96
C ASP A 62 -1.98 20.19 -3.10
N ALA A 63 -2.40 21.41 -2.76
CA ALA A 63 -2.93 22.39 -3.71
C ALA A 63 -1.91 22.87 -4.78
N ASN A 64 -0.63 22.53 -4.63
CA ASN A 64 0.43 22.81 -5.61
C ASN A 64 0.86 21.54 -6.37
N ASP A 65 0.02 20.50 -6.38
CA ASP A 65 0.27 19.18 -6.98
C ASP A 65 1.47 18.42 -6.37
N LYS A 66 1.93 18.80 -5.18
CA LYS A 66 3.01 18.07 -4.50
C LYS A 66 2.44 16.86 -3.80
N VAL A 67 3.03 15.70 -4.08
CA VAL A 67 2.67 14.43 -3.43
C VAL A 67 3.04 14.43 -1.93
N VAL A 68 2.02 14.33 -1.08
CA VAL A 68 2.15 14.26 0.39
C VAL A 68 1.95 12.86 0.95
N LEU A 69 1.24 11.98 0.23
CA LEU A 69 1.10 10.55 0.58
C LEU A 69 1.02 9.76 -0.71
N ASP A 70 1.73 8.64 -0.81
CA ASP A 70 1.72 7.79 -2.00
C ASP A 70 2.06 6.36 -1.65
N PHE A 71 1.06 5.49 -1.67
CA PHE A 71 1.19 4.06 -1.42
C PHE A 71 0.73 3.26 -2.64
N ASP A 72 1.47 2.22 -2.99
CA ASP A 72 0.95 1.14 -3.82
C ASP A 72 1.01 -0.19 -3.07
N TRP A 73 0.08 -1.09 -3.38
CA TRP A 73 0.06 -2.42 -2.77
C TRP A 73 -0.33 -3.51 -3.74
N ARG A 74 0.08 -4.73 -3.40
CA ARG A 74 -0.30 -5.95 -4.09
C ARG A 74 -0.28 -7.16 -3.16
N THR A 75 -1.20 -8.08 -3.39
CA THR A 75 -1.20 -9.41 -2.79
C THR A 75 -0.33 -10.36 -3.60
N GLU A 76 0.38 -11.24 -2.92
CA GLU A 76 1.08 -12.37 -3.53
C GLU A 76 0.78 -13.64 -2.73
N ALA A 77 0.50 -14.73 -3.43
CA ALA A 77 0.45 -16.06 -2.84
C ALA A 77 1.89 -16.53 -2.57
N VAL A 78 2.19 -16.82 -1.32
CA VAL A 78 3.47 -17.35 -0.88
C VAL A 78 3.33 -18.86 -0.75
N ASP A 79 4.11 -19.57 -1.55
CA ASP A 79 4.17 -21.02 -1.47
C ASP A 79 4.92 -21.42 -0.20
N SER A 80 4.18 -21.99 0.75
CA SER A 80 4.71 -22.47 2.04
C SER A 80 5.78 -23.57 1.88
N THR A 81 5.98 -24.12 0.67
CA THR A 81 6.95 -25.19 0.40
C THR A 81 8.32 -24.71 -0.09
N ALA A 82 8.53 -23.41 -0.33
CA ALA A 82 9.78 -22.88 -0.88
C ALA A 82 10.86 -22.55 0.18
N ASN A 83 11.10 -23.44 1.14
CA ASN A 83 12.28 -23.33 2.00
C ASN A 83 13.50 -23.93 1.27
N GLY A 84 14.05 -23.22 0.26
CA GLY A 84 15.23 -23.73 -0.44
C GLY A 84 15.71 -23.05 -1.73
N ALA A 85 15.07 -21.99 -2.23
CA ALA A 85 15.57 -21.31 -3.42
C ALA A 85 15.59 -19.79 -3.21
N SER A 86 16.78 -19.27 -2.91
CA SER A 86 17.09 -17.85 -2.98
C SER A 86 16.72 -17.32 -4.37
N ARG A 87 15.67 -16.51 -4.46
CA ARG A 87 15.47 -15.62 -5.61
C ARG A 87 16.10 -14.28 -5.25
N SER A 88 17.31 -14.04 -5.78
CA SER A 88 17.95 -12.73 -5.77
C SER A 88 17.15 -11.80 -6.69
N TRP A 89 16.65 -10.71 -6.15
CA TRP A 89 16.01 -9.67 -6.95
C TRP A 89 17.04 -8.58 -7.27
N ARG A 90 17.25 -8.34 -8.57
CA ARG A 90 17.83 -7.10 -9.13
C ARG A 90 16.69 -6.20 -9.56
#